data_AF-A0A0J1GBN5-F1
#
_entry.id   AF-A0A0J1GBN5-F1
#
_cell.length_a   1.000
_cell.length_b   1.000
_cell.length_c   1.000
_cell.angle_alpha   90.00
_cell.angle_beta   90.00
_cell.angle_gamma   90.00
#
_symmetry.space_group_name_H-M   'P 1'
#
loop_
_entity.id
_entity.type
_entity.pdbx_description
1 polymer ?
#
loop_
_entity_poly.entity_id
_entity_poly.type
_entity_poly.pdbx_seq_one_letter_code
_entity_poly.pdbx_strand_id
1 'polypeptide(L)' 'MGLTQQQLADLVHVSSRTIISIEKEQYNPSLMLAYHISEIFDVSIEDLCCLKENSKMEEKENESKK' A
#
# COMPACT_ATOMS: atom_id res chain seq x y z
N MET A 1 -5.91 -6.12 -19.99
CA MET A 1 -6.19 -4.73 -19.57
C MET A 1 -6.57 -4.79 -18.10
N GLY A 2 -5.88 -4.07 -17.23
CA GLY A 2 -6.15 -4.04 -15.78
C GLY A 2 -7.16 -2.95 -15.40
N LEU A 3 -7.41 -2.80 -14.10
CA LEU A 3 -8.23 -1.71 -13.57
C LEU A 3 -7.56 -0.35 -13.82
N THR A 4 -8.35 0.66 -14.18
CA THR A 4 -7.89 2.05 -14.16
C THR A 4 -7.84 2.59 -12.73
N GLN A 5 -7.04 3.64 -12.50
CA GLN A 5 -6.96 4.33 -11.20
C GLN A 5 -8.34 4.80 -10.70
N GLN A 6 -9.20 5.28 -11.60
CA GLN A 6 -10.55 5.71 -11.24
C GLN A 6 -11.41 4.52 -10.82
N GLN A 7 -11.36 3.40 -11.54
CA GLN A 7 -12.09 2.18 -11.18
C GLN A 7 -11.64 1.62 -9.83
N LEU A 8 -10.33 1.61 -9.56
CA LEU A 8 -9.83 1.20 -8.25
C LEU A 8 -10.31 2.15 -7.15
N ALA A 9 -10.25 3.46 -7.40
CA ALA A 9 -10.72 4.47 -6.45
C ALA A 9 -12.21 4.31 -6.11
N ASP A 10 -13.04 4.02 -7.11
CA ASP A 10 -14.48 3.79 -6.94
C ASP A 10 -14.74 2.54 -6.09
N LEU A 11 -13.97 1.46 -6.30
CA LEU A 11 -14.09 0.20 -5.55
C LEU A 11 -13.72 0.34 -4.07
N VAL A 12 -12.77 1.22 -3.73
CA VAL A 12 -12.33 1.45 -2.34
C VAL A 12 -12.84 2.76 -1.75
N HIS A 13 -13.80 3.40 -2.42
CA HIS A 13 -14.49 4.62 -1.98
C HIS A 13 -13.56 5.80 -1.65
N VAL A 14 -12.54 6.02 -2.47
CA VAL A 14 -11.63 7.17 -2.37
C VAL A 14 -11.60 7.97 -3.66
N SER A 15 -10.91 9.10 -3.66
CA SER A 15 -10.67 9.85 -4.90
C SER A 15 -9.58 9.17 -5.74
N SER A 16 -9.63 9.30 -7.06
CA SER A 16 -8.52 8.87 -7.94
C SER A 16 -7.20 9.57 -7.59
N ARG A 17 -7.25 10.81 -7.08
CA ARG A 17 -6.08 11.50 -6.54
C ARG A 17 -5.45 10.73 -5.36
N THR A 18 -6.25 10.11 -4.50
CA THR A 18 -5.74 9.26 -3.40
C THR A 18 -4.95 8.09 -3.95
N ILE A 19 -5.49 7.37 -4.93
CA ILE A 19 -4.78 6.25 -5.59
C ILE A 19 -3.48 6.75 -6.24
N ILE A 20 -3.53 7.86 -6.98
CA ILE A 20 -2.33 8.48 -7.58
C ILE A 20 -1.28 8.85 -6.53
N SER A 21 -1.69 9.38 -5.38
CA SER A 21 -0.77 9.73 -4.29
C SER A 21 -0.16 8.49 -3.64
N ILE A 22 -0.89 7.37 -3.54
CA ILE A 22 -0.36 6.09 -3.05
C ILE A 22 0.70 5.56 -4.03
N GLU A 23 0.38 5.50 -5.33
CA GLU A 23 1.30 5.01 -6.36
C GLU A 23 2.58 5.84 -6.48
N LYS A 24 2.51 7.13 -6.14
CA LYS A 24 3.67 8.03 -6.10
C LYS A 24 4.40 8.04 -4.76
N GLU A 25 4.02 7.17 -3.82
CA GLU A 25 4.56 7.11 -2.46
C GLU A 25 4.40 8.44 -1.68
N GLN A 26 3.45 9.28 -2.11
CA GLN A 26 3.15 10.59 -1.51
C GLN A 26 2.11 10.49 -0.39
N TYR A 27 1.44 9.34 -0.28
CA TYR A 27 0.45 9.08 0.75
C TYR A 27 0.52 7.62 1.19
N ASN A 28 0.71 7.42 2.49
CA ASN A 28 0.59 6.09 3.09
C ASN A 28 -0.89 5.80 3.37
N PRO A 29 -1.50 4.77 2.74
CA PRO A 29 -2.89 4.43 3.01
C PRO A 29 -3.12 4.07 4.48
N SER A 30 -4.34 4.29 4.97
CA SER A 30 -4.75 3.72 6.25
C SER A 30 -4.78 2.19 6.18
N LEU A 31 -4.71 1.53 7.34
CA LEU A 31 -4.78 0.06 7.40
C LEU A 31 -6.01 -0.49 6.68
N MET A 32 -7.18 0.13 6.88
CA MET A 32 -8.41 -0.28 6.21
C MET A 32 -8.36 -0.08 4.70
N LEU A 33 -7.77 1.01 4.22
CA LEU A 33 -7.63 1.25 2.78
C LEU A 33 -6.67 0.23 2.14
N ALA A 34 -5.53 -0.03 2.78
CA ALA A 34 -4.61 -1.07 2.35
C ALA A 34 -5.28 -2.45 2.31
N TYR A 35 -6.08 -2.78 3.34
CA TYR A 35 -6.84 -4.02 3.39
C TYR A 35 -7.86 -4.13 2.25
N HIS A 36 -8.63 -3.08 1.96
CA HIS A 36 -9.57 -3.11 0.83
C HIS A 36 -8.87 -3.25 -0.52
N ILE A 37 -7.70 -2.62 -0.69
CA ILE A 37 -6.89 -2.77 -1.89
C ILE A 37 -6.37 -4.22 -2.00
N SER A 38 -5.93 -4.84 -0.89
CA SER A 38 -5.39 -6.20 -0.92
C SER A 38 -6.44 -7.24 -1.35
N GLU A 39 -7.69 -7.09 -0.90
CA GLU A 39 -8.82 -7.93 -1.32
C GLU A 39 -9.12 -7.83 -2.83
N ILE A 40 -8.97 -6.64 -3.43
CA ILE A 40 -9.20 -6.44 -4.88
C ILE A 40 -8.14 -7.15 -5.73
N PHE A 41 -6.90 -7.16 -5.25
CA PHE A 41 -5.77 -7.76 -5.96
C PHE A 41 -5.50 -9.22 -5.56
N ASP A 42 -6.30 -9.80 -4.67
CA ASP A 42 -6.16 -11.17 -4.15
C ASP A 42 -4.75 -11.44 -3.58
N VAL A 43 -4.25 -10.48 -2.79
CA VAL A 43 -2.96 -10.56 -2.10
C VAL A 43 -3.15 -10.34 -0.62
N SER A 44 -2.19 -10.80 0.18
CA SER A 44 -2.18 -10.46 1.60
C SER A 44 -1.83 -8.98 1.78
N ILE A 45 -2.29 -8.38 2.88
CA ILE A 45 -1.87 -7.02 3.25
C ILE A 45 -0.37 -6.94 3.55
N GLU A 46 0.23 -8.05 3.99
CA GLU A 46 1.67 -8.17 4.24
C GLU A 46 2.47 -8.03 2.94
N ASP A 47 2.00 -8.67 1.88
CA ASP A 47 2.58 -8.57 0.54
C ASP A 47 2.32 -7.18 -0.08
N LEU A 48 1.10 -6.65 0.05
CA LEU A 48 0.76 -5.32 -0.48
C LEU A 48 1.63 -4.21 0.13
N CYS A 49 1.89 -4.30 1.44
CA CYS A 49 2.65 -3.30 2.18
C CYS A 49 4.15 -3.63 2.32
N CYS A 50 4.63 -4.71 1.70
CA CYS A 50 6.02 -5.19 1.81
C CYS A 50 6.51 -5.25 3.27
N LEU A 51 5.65 -5.70 4.20
CA LEU A 51 5.91 -5.60 5.65
C LEU A 51 7.16 -6.37 6.06
N LYS A 52 7.43 -7.50 5.40
CA LYS A 52 8.61 -8.34 5.65
C LYS A 52 9.90 -7.63 5.29
N GLU A 53 9.93 -6.91 4.18
CA GLU A 53 11.07 -6.13 3.73
C GLU A 53 11.26 -4.93 4.64
N ASN A 54 10.19 -4.20 4.95
CA ASN A 54 10.23 -3.03 5.83
C ASN A 54 10.76 -3.41 7.24
N SER A 55 10.27 -4.50 7.82
CA SER A 55 10.73 -4.99 9.12
C SER A 55 12.23 -5.32 9.11
N LYS A 56 12.74 -5.96 8.05
CA LYS A 56 14.19 -6.24 7.92
C LYS A 56 15.03 -4.98 7.73
N MET A 57 14.48 -3.94 7.08
CA MET A 57 15.19 -2.67 6.91
C MET A 57 15.30 -1.93 8.24
N GLU A 58 14.22 -1.91 9.04
CA GLU A 58 14.20 -1.32 10.38
C GLU A 58 15.22 -2.01 11.32
N GLU A 59 15.30 -3.35 11.30
CA GLU A 59 16.28 -4.11 12.08
C GLU A 59 17.73 -3.68 11.75
N LYS A 60 18.08 -3.59 10.46
CA LYS A 60 19.41 -3.16 10.01
C LYS A 60 19.73 -1.72 10.39
N GLU A 61 18.74 -0.82 10.32
CA GLU A 61 18.92 0.58 10.70
C GLU A 61 19.18 0.72 12.20
N ASN A 62 18.47 -0.06 13.02
CA ASN A 62 18.66 -0.08 14.47
C ASN A 62 20.02 -0.66 14.88
N GLU A 63 20.52 -1.68 14.16
CA GLU A 63 21.87 -2.21 14.36
C GLU A 63 22.97 -1.23 13.97
N SER A 64 22.77 -0.44 12.91
CA SER A 64 23.75 0.56 12.43
C SER A 64 23.85 1.79 13.34
N LYS A 65 22.83 2.04 14.17
CA LYS A 65 22.80 3.12 15.17
C LYS A 65 23.42 2.72 16.52
N LYS A 66 23.77 1.45 16.68
CA LYS A 66 24.37 0.88 17.90
C LYS A 66 25.89 0.83 17.80
#